data_AF-A0A7C7PND5-F1
#
_entry.id   AF-A0A7C7PND5-F1
#
_cell.length_a   1.000
_cell.length_b   1.000
_cell.length_c   1.000
_cell.angle_alpha   90.00
_cell.angle_beta   90.00
_cell.angle_gamma   90.00
#
_symmetry.space_group_name_H-M   'P 1'
#
loop_
_entity.id
_entity.type
_entity.pdbx_description
1 polymer ?
#
loop_
_entity_poly.entity_id
_entity_poly.type
_entity_poly.pdbx_seq_one_letter_code
_entity_poly.pdbx_strand_id
1 'polypeptide(L)'
;MLMFTGSMTDILVGNLEERQQWDVQAFVPESGPDRIIAWSNENNATYELVIEYPFGSVKDDSGKSKPFTAVGLEKFATEGSSLRLVNLVEGDLPAEGSQPVQVLADEGTAALLDWELNEERLLRLGTMEINVELVGTTRGEIYRTIYFHRTVLEENIEVEATGVYLKLEEGGSVDGELADVSQGLIEKKNLLSGIEQLLEQQAKFMAVFVFLGIIVAVAVLFNTLVMNLAERDQELATLRVLGASTTRLGSMLLGENFAIGLIGGIFGAIFAYFGTVYLASTFSSWTFYIVVVPSPNVMLFLILTVLIISLAITPYGIWRLRNMNLADKVKDFSH
;
A
#
# COMPACT_ATOMS: atom_id res chain seq x y z
N MET A 1 -10.52 2.99 -0.55
CA MET A 1 -9.90 3.50 -1.80
C MET A 1 -8.62 4.27 -1.53
N LEU A 2 -8.63 5.45 -0.91
CA LEU A 2 -7.39 6.21 -0.61
C LEU A 2 -6.36 5.41 0.22
N MET A 3 -6.80 4.65 1.22
CA MET A 3 -5.92 3.76 2.01
C MET A 3 -5.30 2.65 1.15
N PHE A 4 -6.05 2.13 0.18
CA PHE A 4 -5.57 1.10 -0.73
C PHE A 4 -4.50 1.65 -1.67
N THR A 5 -4.73 2.81 -2.28
CA THR A 5 -3.74 3.47 -3.15
C THR A 5 -2.48 3.85 -2.38
N GLY A 6 -2.61 4.35 -1.15
CA GLY A 6 -1.47 4.63 -0.28
C GLY A 6 -0.64 3.38 0.00
N SER A 7 -1.29 2.28 0.41
CA SER A 7 -0.62 1.00 0.65
C SER A 7 0.08 0.47 -0.61
N MET A 8 -0.60 0.54 -1.77
CA MET A 8 -0.03 0.08 -3.03
C MET A 8 1.17 0.92 -3.48
N THR A 9 1.14 2.23 -3.25
CA THR A 9 2.28 3.11 -3.58
C THR A 9 3.49 2.78 -2.71
N ASP A 10 3.26 2.59 -1.41
CA ASP A 10 4.32 2.20 -0.46
C ASP A 10 4.93 0.83 -0.80
N ILE A 11 4.07 -0.16 -1.09
CA ILE A 11 4.50 -1.52 -1.45
C ILE A 11 5.25 -1.56 -2.79
N LEU A 12 4.78 -0.85 -3.82
CA LEU A 12 5.37 -0.93 -5.16
C LEU A 12 6.57 0.01 -5.33
N VAL A 13 6.39 1.29 -4.99
CA VAL A 13 7.40 2.32 -5.21
C VAL A 13 8.38 2.34 -4.06
N GLY A 14 7.89 2.39 -2.81
CA GLY A 14 8.75 2.43 -1.62
C GLY A 14 9.68 1.22 -1.52
N ASN A 15 9.20 0.02 -1.87
CA ASN A 15 10.06 -1.16 -1.92
C ASN A 15 11.18 -1.05 -2.97
N LEU A 16 10.86 -0.60 -4.19
CA LEU A 16 11.85 -0.45 -5.26
C LEU A 16 12.85 0.68 -4.97
N GLU A 17 12.40 1.81 -4.41
CA GLU A 17 13.26 2.95 -4.12
C GLU A 17 14.17 2.72 -2.91
N GLU A 18 13.64 2.20 -1.81
CA GLU A 18 14.35 2.13 -0.54
C GLU A 18 15.12 0.82 -0.35
N ARG A 19 14.62 -0.29 -0.91
CA ARG A 19 15.11 -1.64 -0.61
C ARG A 19 15.82 -2.33 -1.78
N GLN A 20 15.69 -1.79 -2.99
CA GLN A 20 16.38 -2.31 -4.16
C GLN A 20 17.46 -1.33 -4.62
N GLN A 21 18.71 -1.64 -4.27
CA GLN A 21 19.86 -0.77 -4.51
C GLN A 21 20.51 -0.97 -5.89
N TRP A 22 20.10 -2.00 -6.63
CA TRP A 22 20.52 -2.21 -8.02
C TRP A 22 19.93 -1.16 -8.96
N ASP A 23 20.59 -0.93 -10.08
CA ASP A 23 20.14 -0.03 -11.14
C ASP A 23 19.59 -0.82 -12.33
N VAL A 24 20.19 -1.98 -12.61
CA VAL A 24 19.84 -2.86 -13.72
C VAL A 24 19.74 -4.31 -13.24
N GLN A 25 18.72 -5.02 -13.70
CA GLN A 25 18.66 -6.48 -13.64
C GLN A 25 18.89 -7.03 -15.05
N ALA A 26 19.95 -7.83 -15.21
CA ALA A 26 20.27 -8.51 -16.45
C ALA A 26 19.86 -9.98 -16.37
N PHE A 27 19.05 -10.44 -17.32
CA PHE A 27 18.66 -11.84 -17.41
C PHE A 27 19.78 -12.67 -18.01
N VAL A 28 20.11 -13.75 -17.31
CA VAL A 28 21.23 -14.62 -17.64
C VAL A 28 20.86 -15.50 -18.83
N PRO A 29 21.73 -15.59 -19.86
CA PRO A 29 21.52 -16.52 -20.96
C PRO A 29 21.70 -17.98 -20.55
N GLU A 30 21.21 -18.92 -21.39
CA GLU A 30 21.44 -20.36 -21.19
C GLU A 30 22.93 -20.74 -21.10
N SER A 31 23.83 -19.88 -21.58
CA SER A 31 25.29 -20.05 -21.46
C SER A 31 25.86 -19.70 -20.08
N GLY A 32 25.04 -19.22 -19.14
CA GLY A 32 25.46 -18.84 -17.79
C GLY A 32 25.80 -17.34 -17.62
N PRO A 33 26.07 -16.91 -16.38
CA PRO A 33 26.21 -15.49 -16.01
C PRO A 33 27.59 -14.89 -16.32
N ASP A 34 28.59 -15.70 -16.67
CA ASP A 34 30.01 -15.31 -16.73
C ASP A 34 30.29 -14.08 -17.61
N ARG A 35 29.58 -13.94 -18.73
CA ARG A 35 29.77 -12.78 -19.62
C ARG A 35 29.25 -11.48 -19.01
N ILE A 36 28.17 -11.55 -18.25
CA ILE A 36 27.61 -10.40 -17.52
C ILE A 36 28.55 -10.03 -16.36
N ILE A 37 29.09 -11.03 -15.66
CA ILE A 37 30.08 -10.82 -14.58
C ILE A 37 31.37 -10.18 -15.14
N ALA A 38 31.86 -10.66 -16.28
CA ALA A 38 33.01 -10.08 -16.96
C ALA A 38 32.77 -8.60 -17.32
N TRP A 39 31.63 -8.29 -17.95
CA TRP A 39 31.23 -6.91 -18.26
C TRP A 39 31.16 -6.05 -16.98
N SER A 40 30.59 -6.59 -15.90
CA SER A 40 30.47 -5.89 -14.61
C SER A 40 31.84 -5.51 -14.06
N ASN A 41 32.80 -6.44 -14.07
CA ASN A 41 34.15 -6.20 -13.60
C ASN A 41 34.91 -5.18 -14.47
N GLU A 42 34.72 -5.21 -15.79
CA GLU A 42 35.34 -4.24 -16.72
C GLU A 42 34.80 -2.82 -16.52
N ASN A 43 33.54 -2.69 -16.10
CA ASN A 43 32.85 -1.42 -15.89
C ASN A 43 32.82 -0.97 -14.40
N ASN A 44 33.58 -1.63 -13.51
CA ASN A 44 33.58 -1.39 -12.06
C ASN A 44 32.18 -1.43 -11.42
N ALA A 45 31.24 -2.17 -12.01
CA ALA A 45 29.90 -2.33 -11.46
C ALA A 45 29.90 -3.40 -10.35
N THR A 46 29.16 -3.14 -9.28
CA THR A 46 28.90 -4.15 -8.25
C THR A 46 27.79 -5.06 -8.72
N TYR A 47 27.92 -6.36 -8.49
CA TYR A 47 26.92 -7.34 -8.90
C TYR A 47 26.53 -8.28 -7.76
N GLU A 48 25.30 -8.77 -7.82
CA GLU A 48 24.80 -9.88 -7.00
C GLU A 48 24.01 -10.85 -7.88
N LEU A 49 24.26 -12.15 -7.71
CA LEU A 49 23.57 -13.18 -8.47
C LEU A 49 22.22 -13.52 -7.82
N VAL A 50 21.21 -13.75 -8.64
CA VAL A 50 19.87 -14.14 -8.18
C VAL A 50 19.34 -15.31 -9.00
N ILE A 51 18.61 -16.20 -8.33
CA ILE A 51 17.76 -17.20 -8.99
C ILE A 51 16.32 -16.80 -8.78
N GLU A 52 15.54 -16.66 -9.85
CA GLU A 52 14.10 -16.47 -9.83
C GLU A 52 13.46 -17.64 -10.55
N TYR A 53 12.84 -18.54 -9.79
CA TYR A 53 12.25 -19.77 -10.29
C TYR A 53 10.72 -19.76 -10.07
N PRO A 54 9.92 -19.41 -11.09
CA PRO A 54 8.47 -19.17 -10.96
C PRO A 54 7.62 -20.44 -10.91
N PHE A 55 8.24 -21.63 -10.86
CA PHE A 55 7.56 -22.93 -10.95
C PHE A 55 7.57 -23.70 -9.62
N GLY A 56 7.67 -22.98 -8.50
CA GLY A 56 7.50 -23.54 -7.17
C GLY A 56 6.04 -23.89 -6.89
N SER A 57 5.82 -24.92 -6.08
CA SER A 57 4.48 -25.28 -5.61
C SER A 57 4.47 -25.83 -4.19
N VAL A 58 3.46 -25.46 -3.42
CA VAL A 58 3.23 -25.93 -2.04
C VAL A 58 1.79 -26.38 -1.89
N LYS A 59 1.54 -27.42 -1.08
CA LYS A 59 0.16 -27.87 -0.83
C LYS A 59 -0.44 -27.06 0.32
N ASP A 60 -1.67 -26.59 0.13
CA ASP A 60 -2.49 -26.10 1.24
C ASP A 60 -3.02 -27.27 2.09
N ASP A 61 -3.65 -26.97 3.22
CA ASP A 61 -4.20 -27.96 4.15
C ASP A 61 -5.33 -28.80 3.53
N SER A 62 -5.93 -28.32 2.43
CA SER A 62 -6.89 -29.06 1.62
C SER A 62 -6.23 -29.98 0.58
N GLY A 63 -4.89 -30.04 0.56
CA GLY A 63 -4.09 -30.83 -0.38
C GLY A 63 -3.98 -30.23 -1.79
N LYS A 64 -4.46 -29.00 -2.03
CA LYS A 64 -4.39 -28.34 -3.33
C LYS A 64 -3.03 -27.69 -3.52
N SER A 65 -2.45 -27.87 -4.70
CA SER A 65 -1.19 -27.24 -5.08
C SER A 65 -1.36 -25.74 -5.33
N LYS A 66 -0.47 -24.95 -4.74
CA LYS A 66 -0.44 -23.50 -4.78
C LYS A 66 0.90 -23.03 -5.37
N PRO A 67 0.88 -22.28 -6.49
CA PRO A 67 2.12 -21.87 -7.16
C PRO A 67 2.81 -20.73 -6.41
N PHE A 68 4.12 -20.75 -6.34
CA PHE A 68 4.92 -19.64 -5.82
C PHE A 68 6.21 -19.47 -6.62
N THR A 69 6.83 -18.31 -6.51
CA THR A 69 8.15 -18.03 -7.07
C THR A 69 9.21 -18.29 -5.99
N ALA A 70 10.12 -19.22 -6.25
CA ALA A 70 11.30 -19.39 -5.40
C ALA A 70 12.34 -18.35 -5.81
N VAL A 71 12.81 -17.56 -4.85
CA VAL A 71 13.86 -16.54 -5.08
C VAL A 71 15.10 -16.92 -4.29
N GLY A 72 16.18 -17.28 -4.97
CA GLY A 72 17.47 -17.58 -4.40
C GLY A 72 18.34 -16.34 -4.29
N LEU A 73 18.62 -15.88 -3.07
CA LEU A 73 19.50 -14.75 -2.79
C LEU A 73 20.86 -15.23 -2.31
N GLU A 74 21.93 -14.54 -2.70
CA GLU A 74 23.28 -14.83 -2.22
C GLU A 74 23.48 -14.43 -0.77
N LYS A 75 22.83 -13.35 -0.34
CA LYS A 75 22.85 -12.89 1.05
C LYS A 75 21.51 -12.30 1.44
N PHE A 76 21.07 -12.61 2.65
CA PHE A 76 19.94 -11.93 3.28
C PHE A 76 20.43 -10.70 4.04
N ALA A 77 19.81 -9.55 3.78
CA ALA A 77 20.09 -8.32 4.50
C ALA A 77 18.82 -7.45 4.57
N THR A 78 18.59 -6.83 5.74
CA THR A 78 17.53 -5.83 5.92
C THR A 78 18.06 -4.40 5.74
N GLU A 79 19.38 -4.20 5.91
CA GLU A 79 20.10 -2.94 5.76
C GLU A 79 21.51 -3.19 5.21
N GLY A 80 22.18 -2.13 4.73
CA GLY A 80 23.59 -2.18 4.33
C GLY A 80 23.79 -2.13 2.81
N SER A 81 24.75 -2.90 2.30
CA SER A 81 25.25 -2.80 0.91
C SER A 81 24.71 -3.84 -0.05
N SER A 82 23.75 -4.68 0.37
CA SER A 82 23.17 -5.68 -0.55
C SER A 82 22.32 -5.00 -1.61
N LEU A 83 22.36 -5.53 -2.82
CA LEU A 83 21.62 -4.98 -3.95
C LEU A 83 20.13 -5.23 -3.84
N ARG A 84 19.70 -6.30 -3.15
CA ARG A 84 18.28 -6.57 -2.85
C ARG A 84 18.08 -6.84 -1.36
N LEU A 85 17.55 -5.83 -0.66
CA LEU A 85 17.20 -5.95 0.75
C LEU A 85 15.84 -6.62 0.92
N VAL A 86 15.70 -7.42 1.98
CA VAL A 86 14.42 -8.02 2.38
C VAL A 86 13.78 -7.19 3.48
N ASN A 87 12.47 -6.95 3.36
CA ASN A 87 11.70 -6.23 4.37
C ASN A 87 11.11 -7.22 5.38
N LEU A 88 11.90 -7.58 6.40
CA LEU A 88 11.48 -8.53 7.43
C LEU A 88 10.38 -7.91 8.32
N VAL A 89 9.26 -8.61 8.44
CA VAL A 89 8.12 -8.21 9.27
C VAL A 89 8.17 -8.92 10.62
N GLU A 90 8.40 -10.22 10.59
CA GLU A 90 8.45 -11.09 11.77
C GLU A 90 9.50 -12.19 11.57
N GLY A 91 10.09 -12.66 12.66
CA GLY A 91 11.07 -13.74 12.67
C GLY A 91 12.51 -13.28 12.46
N ASP A 92 13.35 -14.19 11.97
CA ASP A 92 14.79 -14.02 11.78
C ASP A 92 15.20 -14.27 10.32
N LEU A 93 16.42 -13.86 9.94
CA LEU A 93 16.97 -14.16 8.62
C LEU A 93 17.44 -15.63 8.54
N PRO A 94 17.25 -16.32 7.39
CA PRO A 94 17.66 -17.71 7.23
C PRO A 94 19.16 -17.92 7.43
N ALA A 95 19.54 -18.92 8.22
CA ALA A 95 20.92 -19.34 8.35
C ALA A 95 21.37 -20.16 7.14
N GLU A 96 22.60 -19.91 6.66
CA GLU A 96 23.17 -20.64 5.54
C GLU A 96 23.55 -22.08 5.97
N GLY A 97 23.20 -23.07 5.16
CA GLY A 97 23.51 -24.48 5.43
C GLY A 97 22.70 -25.14 6.57
N SER A 98 21.61 -24.53 7.01
CA SER A 98 20.73 -25.11 8.04
C SER A 98 20.05 -26.40 7.57
N GLN A 99 19.71 -27.27 8.52
CA GLN A 99 18.92 -28.49 8.30
C GLN A 99 17.85 -28.57 9.41
N PRO A 100 16.53 -28.40 9.10
CA PRO A 100 15.95 -28.19 7.77
C PRO A 100 16.39 -26.86 7.11
N VAL A 101 16.20 -26.76 5.80
CA VAL A 101 16.50 -25.52 5.04
C VAL A 101 15.60 -24.40 5.55
N GLN A 102 16.18 -23.28 5.97
CA GLN A 102 15.40 -22.13 6.43
C GLN A 102 15.02 -21.21 5.27
N VAL A 103 13.79 -20.70 5.29
CA VAL A 103 13.25 -19.82 4.24
C VAL A 103 12.52 -18.61 4.82
N LEU A 104 12.39 -17.55 4.02
CA LEU A 104 11.44 -16.48 4.26
C LEU A 104 10.26 -16.62 3.31
N ALA A 105 9.04 -16.36 3.75
CA ALA A 105 7.88 -16.27 2.87
C ALA A 105 7.33 -14.84 2.84
N ASP A 106 6.69 -14.43 1.73
CA ASP A 106 5.89 -13.20 1.77
C ASP A 106 4.71 -13.36 2.75
N GLU A 107 4.30 -12.26 3.38
CA GLU A 107 3.22 -12.23 4.37
C GLU A 107 1.96 -12.95 3.91
N GLY A 108 1.61 -12.85 2.62
CA GLY A 108 0.40 -13.49 2.15
C GLY A 108 0.58 -14.96 1.77
N THR A 109 1.78 -15.44 1.45
CA THR A 109 2.07 -16.88 1.39
C THR A 109 1.90 -17.48 2.79
N ALA A 110 2.53 -16.87 3.80
CA ALA A 110 2.41 -17.32 5.18
C ALA A 110 0.94 -17.29 5.66
N ALA A 111 0.26 -16.16 5.48
CA ALA A 111 -1.12 -16.00 5.95
C ALA A 111 -2.16 -16.88 5.22
N LEU A 112 -1.97 -17.18 3.93
CA LEU A 112 -2.92 -18.02 3.18
C LEU A 112 -2.68 -19.53 3.36
N LEU A 113 -1.48 -19.92 3.77
CA LEU A 113 -1.17 -21.29 4.14
C LEU A 113 -1.37 -21.58 5.62
N ASP A 114 -1.65 -20.56 6.43
CA ASP A 114 -1.58 -20.64 7.90
C ASP A 114 -0.22 -21.20 8.35
N TRP A 115 0.85 -20.72 7.71
CA TRP A 115 2.21 -21.19 7.94
C TRP A 115 2.83 -20.41 9.09
N GLU A 116 3.00 -21.07 10.23
CA GLU A 116 3.54 -20.48 11.45
C GLU A 116 5.08 -20.48 11.45
N LEU A 117 5.69 -19.59 12.24
CA LEU A 117 7.15 -19.56 12.41
C LEU A 117 7.66 -20.85 13.06
N ASN A 118 8.79 -21.35 12.57
CA ASN A 118 9.43 -22.62 12.90
C ASN A 118 8.61 -23.87 12.52
N GLU A 119 7.55 -23.71 11.73
CA GLU A 119 6.83 -24.83 11.15
C GLU A 119 7.53 -25.30 9.87
N GLU A 120 7.70 -26.62 9.75
CA GLU A 120 8.26 -27.23 8.56
C GLU A 120 7.17 -27.55 7.52
N ARG A 121 7.43 -27.23 6.25
CA ARG A 121 6.58 -27.61 5.12
C ARG A 121 7.39 -28.18 3.96
N LEU A 122 6.77 -29.15 3.28
CA LEU A 122 7.32 -29.73 2.07
C LEU A 122 6.98 -28.84 0.87
N LEU A 123 8.00 -28.27 0.26
CA LEU A 123 7.90 -27.50 -0.98
C LEU A 123 8.31 -28.36 -2.17
N ARG A 124 7.67 -28.13 -3.31
CA ARG A 124 8.02 -28.78 -4.56
C ARG A 124 8.53 -27.76 -5.56
N LEU A 125 9.78 -27.93 -6.01
CA LEU A 125 10.44 -27.10 -7.00
C LEU A 125 10.70 -27.95 -8.26
N GLY A 126 9.82 -27.84 -9.27
CA GLY A 126 9.84 -28.76 -10.41
C GLY A 126 9.53 -30.20 -9.99
N THR A 127 10.50 -31.10 -10.16
CA THR A 127 10.43 -32.51 -9.74
C THR A 127 11.03 -32.76 -8.35
N MET A 128 11.75 -31.79 -7.78
CA MET A 128 12.37 -31.89 -6.47
C MET A 128 11.35 -31.59 -5.37
N GLU A 129 11.44 -32.30 -4.26
CA GLU A 129 10.73 -31.98 -3.02
C GLU A 129 11.77 -31.64 -1.94
N ILE A 130 11.59 -30.50 -1.27
CA ILE A 130 12.50 -29.99 -0.25
C ILE A 130 11.69 -29.66 1.00
N ASN A 131 12.10 -30.18 2.15
CA ASN A 131 11.51 -29.83 3.42
C ASN A 131 12.18 -28.55 3.95
N VAL A 132 11.38 -27.54 4.25
CA VAL A 132 11.88 -26.23 4.69
C VAL A 132 11.18 -25.75 5.95
N GLU A 133 11.86 -24.95 6.75
CA GLU A 133 11.35 -24.28 7.94
C GLU A 133 11.14 -22.79 7.64
N LEU A 134 9.96 -22.27 8.00
CA LEU A 134 9.69 -20.84 7.91
C LEU A 134 10.31 -20.12 9.12
N VAL A 135 11.33 -19.30 8.90
CA VAL A 135 11.97 -18.53 9.98
C VAL A 135 11.55 -17.08 10.03
N GLY A 136 10.94 -16.56 8.97
CA GLY A 136 10.45 -15.19 8.96
C GLY A 136 9.54 -14.86 7.78
N THR A 137 8.85 -13.74 7.91
CA THR A 137 7.91 -13.23 6.90
C THR A 137 8.38 -11.89 6.35
N THR A 138 8.10 -11.64 5.06
CA THR A 138 8.54 -10.44 4.36
C THR A 138 7.38 -9.67 3.74
N ARG A 139 7.53 -8.34 3.64
CA ARG A 139 6.53 -7.43 3.03
C ARG A 139 7.07 -6.70 1.81
N GLY A 140 6.26 -6.59 0.76
CA GLY A 140 6.62 -5.79 -0.42
C GLY A 140 6.55 -6.57 -1.72
N GLU A 141 6.37 -7.88 -1.64
CA GLU A 141 6.21 -8.74 -2.82
C GLU A 141 4.77 -8.68 -3.34
N ILE A 142 4.65 -8.53 -4.66
CA ILE A 142 3.35 -8.46 -5.36
C ILE A 142 2.83 -9.87 -5.63
N TYR A 143 3.75 -10.80 -5.86
CA TYR A 143 3.48 -12.21 -6.14
C TYR A 143 4.00 -13.08 -5.00
N ARG A 144 3.46 -14.29 -4.93
CA ARG A 144 3.84 -15.28 -3.92
C ARG A 144 5.30 -15.64 -4.05
N THR A 145 6.07 -15.34 -3.02
CA THR A 145 7.52 -15.46 -3.03
C THR A 145 7.97 -16.19 -1.78
N ILE A 146 8.81 -17.20 -1.99
CA ILE A 146 9.55 -17.85 -0.91
C ILE A 146 11.02 -17.67 -1.24
N TYR A 147 11.76 -17.09 -0.29
CA TYR A 147 13.17 -16.82 -0.42
C TYR A 147 14.01 -17.96 0.14
N PHE A 148 15.06 -18.30 -0.60
CA PHE A 148 16.04 -19.32 -0.27
C PHE A 148 17.44 -18.71 -0.35
N HIS A 149 18.40 -19.33 0.33
CA HIS A 149 19.80 -19.15 -0.06
C HIS A 149 19.99 -19.67 -1.47
N ARG A 150 20.68 -18.90 -2.33
CA ARG A 150 20.88 -19.21 -3.75
C ARG A 150 21.51 -20.60 -3.95
N THR A 151 22.49 -20.95 -3.10
CA THR A 151 23.18 -22.24 -3.10
C THR A 151 22.23 -23.42 -2.93
N VAL A 152 21.18 -23.29 -2.12
CA VAL A 152 20.17 -24.34 -1.94
C VAL A 152 19.42 -24.60 -3.24
N LEU A 153 19.07 -23.57 -3.99
CA LEU A 153 18.42 -23.75 -5.29
C LEU A 153 19.41 -24.33 -6.30
N GLU A 154 20.60 -23.77 -6.39
CA GLU A 154 21.64 -24.23 -7.32
C GLU A 154 21.95 -25.73 -7.16
N GLU A 155 22.12 -26.21 -5.92
CA GLU A 155 22.43 -27.61 -5.62
C GLU A 155 21.24 -28.56 -5.81
N ASN A 156 20.03 -28.13 -5.44
CA ASN A 156 18.87 -29.02 -5.45
C ASN A 156 18.15 -29.06 -6.81
N ILE A 157 17.96 -27.91 -7.45
CA ILE A 157 17.23 -27.84 -8.73
C ILE A 157 18.14 -27.80 -9.96
N GLU A 158 19.46 -27.82 -9.78
CA GLU A 158 20.47 -27.72 -10.87
C GLU A 158 20.24 -26.49 -11.75
N VAL A 159 19.78 -25.39 -11.15
CA VAL A 159 19.54 -24.12 -11.83
C VAL A 159 20.62 -23.13 -11.44
N GLU A 160 21.40 -22.66 -12.41
CA GLU A 160 22.34 -21.55 -12.24
C GLU A 160 21.60 -20.21 -12.01
N ALA A 161 22.34 -19.13 -11.78
CA ALA A 161 21.76 -17.79 -11.68
C ALA A 161 20.89 -17.47 -12.91
N THR A 162 19.64 -17.08 -12.70
CA THR A 162 18.72 -16.65 -13.77
C THR A 162 18.82 -15.15 -14.04
N GLY A 163 19.40 -14.41 -13.10
CA GLY A 163 19.56 -12.96 -13.19
C GLY A 163 20.81 -12.48 -12.47
N VAL A 164 21.27 -11.30 -12.87
CA VAL A 164 22.34 -10.56 -12.21
C VAL A 164 21.81 -9.16 -11.90
N TYR A 165 21.79 -8.80 -10.62
CA TYR A 165 21.58 -7.42 -10.21
C TYR A 165 22.88 -6.66 -10.34
N LEU A 166 22.84 -5.49 -10.96
CA LEU A 166 23.98 -4.64 -11.23
C LEU A 166 23.72 -3.25 -10.64
N LYS A 167 24.71 -2.74 -9.91
CA LYS A 167 24.77 -1.35 -9.46
C LYS A 167 25.89 -0.64 -10.19
N LEU A 168 25.52 0.38 -10.95
CA LEU A 168 26.44 1.13 -11.79
C LEU A 168 27.12 2.22 -10.94
N GLU A 169 28.37 2.57 -11.28
CA GLU A 169 28.99 3.75 -10.70
C GLU A 169 28.29 5.04 -11.19
N GLU A 170 28.48 6.12 -10.45
CA GLU A 170 27.80 7.41 -10.69
C GLU A 170 28.11 7.94 -12.11
N GLY A 171 27.11 7.90 -13.00
CA GLY A 171 27.22 8.29 -14.40
C GLY A 171 27.40 7.13 -15.41
N GLY A 172 27.44 5.88 -14.95
CA GLY A 172 27.38 4.71 -15.81
C GLY A 172 26.00 4.56 -16.46
N SER A 173 25.98 4.22 -17.75
CA SER A 173 24.74 3.93 -18.49
C SER A 173 24.74 2.49 -18.94
N VAL A 174 23.55 1.90 -19.06
CA VAL A 174 23.37 0.66 -19.81
C VAL A 174 23.84 0.91 -21.25
N ASP A 175 24.95 0.27 -21.61
CA ASP A 175 25.49 0.32 -22.96
C ASP A 175 24.91 -0.80 -23.84
N GLY A 176 25.23 -0.77 -25.13
CA GLY A 176 24.84 -1.85 -26.04
C GLY A 176 25.53 -3.18 -25.73
N GLU A 177 26.68 -3.16 -25.05
CA GLU A 177 27.47 -4.36 -24.76
C GLU A 177 26.78 -5.24 -23.71
N LEU A 178 26.23 -4.64 -22.66
CA LEU A 178 25.44 -5.36 -21.65
C LEU A 178 24.20 -6.02 -22.29
N ALA A 179 23.57 -5.35 -23.25
CA ALA A 179 22.43 -5.89 -23.99
C ALA A 179 22.83 -7.08 -24.89
N ASP A 180 24.03 -7.06 -25.47
CA ASP A 180 24.55 -8.13 -26.33
C ASP A 180 24.98 -9.39 -25.54
N VAL A 181 25.28 -9.25 -24.24
CA VAL A 181 25.69 -10.36 -23.37
C VAL A 181 24.59 -10.90 -22.48
N SER A 182 23.41 -10.27 -22.45
CA SER A 182 22.24 -10.68 -21.65
C SER A 182 21.07 -11.13 -22.54
N GLN A 183 20.13 -11.89 -21.96
CA GLN A 183 18.87 -12.22 -22.66
C GLN A 183 17.85 -11.08 -22.64
N GLY A 184 17.99 -10.17 -21.69
CA GLY A 184 17.10 -9.05 -21.50
C GLY A 184 17.56 -8.20 -20.32
N LEU A 185 17.14 -6.95 -20.33
CA LEU A 185 17.52 -5.97 -19.32
C LEU A 185 16.26 -5.31 -18.76
N ILE A 186 16.28 -5.10 -17.45
CA ILE A 186 15.30 -4.32 -16.74
C ILE A 186 16.05 -3.21 -16.00
N GLU A 187 15.79 -1.96 -16.37
CA GLU A 187 16.28 -0.81 -15.64
C GLU A 187 15.29 -0.42 -14.54
N LYS A 188 15.78 -0.28 -13.30
CA LYS A 188 14.95 0.13 -12.16
C LYS A 188 14.23 1.44 -12.42
N LYS A 189 14.92 2.40 -13.05
CA LYS A 189 14.35 3.70 -13.41
C LYS A 189 13.13 3.57 -14.33
N ASN A 190 13.21 2.71 -15.35
CA ASN A 190 12.11 2.51 -16.30
C ASN A 190 10.93 1.80 -15.62
N LEU A 191 11.21 0.84 -14.71
CA LEU A 191 10.17 0.21 -13.89
C LEU A 191 9.49 1.22 -12.96
N LEU A 192 10.25 2.02 -12.23
CA LEU A 192 9.74 3.05 -11.33
C LEU A 192 8.85 4.04 -12.07
N SER A 193 9.35 4.62 -13.17
CA SER A 193 8.56 5.55 -13.98
C SER A 193 7.28 4.91 -14.54
N GLY A 194 7.32 3.64 -14.95
CA GLY A 194 6.14 2.91 -15.41
C GLY A 194 5.10 2.70 -14.30
N ILE A 195 5.55 2.27 -13.12
CA ILE A 195 4.68 2.07 -11.95
C ILE A 195 4.08 3.40 -11.48
N GLU A 196 4.89 4.45 -11.37
CA GLU A 196 4.44 5.80 -11.00
C GLU A 196 3.38 6.30 -11.97
N GLN A 197 3.58 6.12 -13.27
CA GLN A 197 2.60 6.52 -14.29
C GLN A 197 1.27 5.76 -14.13
N LEU A 198 1.33 4.45 -13.87
CA LEU A 198 0.13 3.63 -13.62
C LEU A 198 -0.59 4.05 -12.33
N LEU A 199 0.16 4.32 -11.25
CA LEU A 199 -0.39 4.79 -9.98
C LEU A 199 -0.99 6.19 -10.12
N GLU A 200 -0.36 7.10 -10.87
CA GLU A 200 -0.89 8.43 -11.15
C GLU A 200 -2.21 8.35 -11.94
N GLN A 201 -2.25 7.50 -12.97
CA GLN A 201 -3.47 7.28 -13.75
C GLN A 201 -4.60 6.71 -12.88
N GLN A 202 -4.27 5.74 -12.02
CA GLN A 202 -5.23 5.17 -11.06
C GLN A 202 -5.71 6.24 -10.06
N ALA A 203 -4.80 7.06 -9.52
CA ALA A 203 -5.12 8.14 -8.59
C ALA A 203 -6.05 9.18 -9.22
N LYS A 204 -5.83 9.56 -10.48
CA LYS A 204 -6.72 10.45 -11.24
C LYS A 204 -8.14 9.87 -11.36
N PHE A 205 -8.25 8.58 -11.67
CA PHE A 205 -9.54 7.91 -11.74
C PHE A 205 -10.24 7.89 -10.37
N MET A 206 -9.51 7.57 -9.30
CA MET A 206 -10.06 7.58 -7.94
C MET A 206 -10.45 8.99 -7.47
N ALA A 207 -9.73 10.03 -7.88
CA ALA A 207 -10.03 11.41 -7.53
C ALA A 207 -11.45 11.83 -7.98
N VAL A 208 -11.96 11.28 -9.09
CA VAL A 208 -13.34 11.51 -9.54
C VAL A 208 -14.35 10.98 -8.53
N PHE A 209 -14.13 9.79 -7.96
CA PHE A 209 -15.02 9.22 -6.95
C PHE A 209 -14.93 9.97 -5.62
N VAL A 210 -13.73 10.39 -5.23
CA VAL A 210 -13.53 11.24 -4.05
C VAL A 210 -14.29 12.56 -4.23
N PHE A 211 -14.17 13.19 -5.39
CA PHE A 211 -14.90 14.41 -5.72
C PHE A 211 -16.42 14.24 -5.70
N LEU A 212 -16.93 13.15 -6.28
CA LEU A 212 -18.35 12.81 -6.21
C LEU A 212 -18.81 12.60 -4.75
N GLY A 213 -18.00 11.90 -3.95
CA GLY A 213 -18.25 11.71 -2.52
C GLY A 213 -18.30 13.03 -1.75
N ILE A 214 -17.41 13.98 -2.06
CA ILE A 214 -17.41 15.33 -1.49
C ILE A 214 -18.71 16.07 -1.87
N ILE A 215 -19.16 16.01 -3.12
CA ILE A 215 -20.43 16.63 -3.54
C ILE A 215 -21.60 16.08 -2.72
N VAL A 216 -21.67 14.75 -2.57
CA VAL A 216 -22.72 14.09 -1.79
C VAL A 216 -22.64 14.52 -0.32
N ALA A 217 -21.44 14.54 0.27
CA ALA A 217 -21.24 14.97 1.66
C ALA A 217 -21.67 16.43 1.88
N VAL A 218 -21.32 17.34 0.96
CA VAL A 218 -21.75 18.74 0.99
C VAL A 218 -23.28 18.83 0.93
N ALA A 219 -23.92 18.10 0.02
CA ALA A 219 -25.37 18.11 -0.13
C ALA A 219 -26.10 17.61 1.14
N VAL A 220 -25.62 16.52 1.73
CA VAL A 220 -26.18 15.96 2.97
C VAL A 220 -25.99 16.93 4.13
N LEU A 221 -24.76 17.41 4.37
CA LEU A 221 -24.48 18.33 5.47
C LEU A 221 -25.22 19.67 5.32
N PHE A 222 -25.34 20.17 4.08
CA PHE A 222 -26.12 21.36 3.79
C PHE A 222 -27.61 21.15 4.10
N ASN A 223 -28.17 20.01 3.69
CA ASN A 223 -29.56 19.69 4.00
C ASN A 223 -29.81 19.59 5.51
N THR A 224 -28.89 18.95 6.26
CA THR A 224 -28.94 18.88 7.72
C THR A 224 -28.89 20.27 8.36
N LEU A 225 -28.01 21.15 7.88
CA LEU A 225 -27.94 22.54 8.36
C LEU A 225 -29.26 23.29 8.13
N VAL A 226 -29.83 23.16 6.93
CA VAL A 226 -31.09 23.83 6.56
C VAL A 226 -32.24 23.34 7.42
N MET A 227 -32.32 22.03 7.67
CA MET A 227 -33.31 21.38 8.53
C MET A 227 -33.16 21.82 9.99
N ASN A 228 -31.97 21.71 10.58
CA ASN A 228 -31.69 22.14 11.96
C ASN A 228 -32.04 23.62 12.19
N LEU A 229 -31.72 24.48 11.21
CA LEU A 229 -32.11 25.89 11.28
C LEU A 229 -33.64 26.05 11.23
N ALA A 230 -34.33 25.34 10.34
CA ALA A 230 -35.78 25.43 10.21
C ALA A 230 -36.52 24.99 11.49
N GLU A 231 -36.05 23.92 12.15
CA GLU A 231 -36.62 23.43 13.41
C GLU A 231 -36.43 24.42 14.56
N ARG A 232 -35.30 25.15 14.58
CA ARG A 232 -34.94 26.09 15.64
C ARG A 232 -35.18 27.56 15.27
N ASP A 233 -35.82 27.83 14.14
CA ASP A 233 -36.05 29.20 13.63
C ASP A 233 -36.80 30.05 14.68
N GLN A 234 -37.77 29.46 15.40
CA GLN A 234 -38.53 30.15 16.46
C GLN A 234 -37.68 30.45 17.71
N GLU A 235 -36.85 29.50 18.14
CA GLU A 235 -35.92 29.69 19.27
C GLU A 235 -34.92 30.81 18.95
N LEU A 236 -34.32 30.76 17.76
CA LEU A 236 -33.32 31.73 17.29
C LEU A 236 -33.94 33.12 17.08
N ALA A 237 -35.19 33.20 16.61
CA ALA A 237 -35.93 34.46 16.53
C ALA A 237 -36.17 35.06 17.92
N THR A 238 -36.58 34.25 18.89
CA THR A 238 -36.81 34.68 20.27
C THR A 238 -35.52 35.21 20.90
N LEU A 239 -34.41 34.49 20.74
CA LEU A 239 -33.09 34.92 21.22
C LEU A 239 -32.66 36.25 20.59
N ARG A 240 -32.90 36.46 19.29
CA ARG A 240 -32.62 37.75 18.63
C ARG A 240 -33.48 38.89 19.17
N VAL A 241 -34.77 38.65 19.45
CA VAL A 241 -35.67 39.65 20.04
C VAL A 241 -35.24 40.01 21.46
N LEU A 242 -34.72 39.04 22.23
CA LEU A 242 -34.13 39.25 23.56
C LEU A 242 -32.73 39.90 23.53
N GLY A 243 -32.22 40.28 22.36
CA GLY A 243 -30.99 41.05 22.20
C GLY A 243 -29.73 40.22 21.90
N ALA A 244 -29.86 38.92 21.58
CA ALA A 244 -28.71 38.13 21.13
C ALA A 244 -28.17 38.65 19.79
N SER A 245 -26.86 38.90 19.73
CA SER A 245 -26.21 39.31 18.48
C SER A 245 -26.15 38.15 17.48
N THR A 246 -26.20 38.49 16.18
CA THR A 246 -26.03 37.52 15.09
C THR A 246 -24.66 36.83 15.15
N THR A 247 -23.64 37.49 15.71
CA THR A 247 -22.32 36.91 15.95
C THR A 247 -22.34 35.81 17.00
N ARG A 248 -23.10 35.98 18.09
CA ARG A 248 -23.24 34.97 19.15
C ARG A 248 -23.98 33.73 18.65
N LEU A 249 -25.05 33.93 17.88
CA LEU A 249 -25.77 32.83 17.23
C LEU A 249 -24.91 32.13 16.17
N GLY A 250 -24.13 32.89 15.40
CA GLY A 250 -23.18 32.33 14.44
C GLY A 250 -22.06 31.50 15.09
N SER A 251 -21.53 31.94 16.24
CA SER A 251 -20.54 31.16 17.00
C SER A 251 -21.12 29.87 17.58
N MET A 252 -22.40 29.87 17.94
CA MET A 252 -23.10 28.66 18.41
C MET A 252 -23.23 27.65 17.26
N LEU A 253 -23.70 28.10 16.08
CA LEU A 253 -23.78 27.25 14.89
C LEU A 253 -22.40 26.72 14.45
N LEU A 254 -21.36 27.54 14.54
CA LEU A 254 -20.00 27.11 14.24
C LEU A 254 -19.55 26.00 15.18
N GLY A 255 -19.86 26.10 16.48
CA GLY A 255 -19.56 25.06 17.46
C GLY A 255 -20.32 23.76 17.19
N GLU A 256 -21.61 23.85 16.83
CA GLU A 256 -22.43 22.69 16.44
C GLU A 256 -21.85 22.00 15.20
N ASN A 257 -21.57 22.75 14.14
CA ASN A 257 -20.98 22.21 12.92
C ASN A 257 -19.57 21.66 13.15
N PHE A 258 -18.74 22.31 13.97
CA PHE A 258 -17.44 21.79 14.35
C PHE A 258 -17.57 20.42 15.03
N ALA A 259 -18.49 20.27 15.99
CA ALA A 259 -18.73 19.01 16.68
C ALA A 259 -19.25 17.92 15.70
N ILE A 260 -20.21 18.26 14.84
CA ILE A 260 -20.75 17.34 13.83
C ILE A 260 -19.66 16.90 12.85
N GLY A 261 -18.88 17.84 12.33
CA GLY A 261 -17.78 17.56 11.40
C GLY A 261 -16.67 16.73 12.01
N LEU A 262 -16.29 17.00 13.27
CA LEU A 262 -15.25 16.25 13.96
C LEU A 262 -15.71 14.82 14.28
N ILE A 263 -16.89 14.67 14.88
CA ILE A 263 -17.46 13.36 15.24
C ILE A 263 -17.71 12.55 13.96
N GLY A 264 -18.35 13.15 12.96
CA GLY A 264 -18.63 12.52 11.68
C GLY A 264 -17.35 12.13 10.93
N GLY A 265 -16.33 12.99 10.97
CA GLY A 265 -15.02 12.70 10.39
C GLY A 265 -14.33 11.50 11.05
N ILE A 266 -14.31 11.45 12.39
CA ILE A 266 -13.72 10.35 13.16
C ILE A 266 -14.44 9.03 12.85
N PHE A 267 -15.77 9.00 13.00
CA PHE A 267 -16.54 7.79 12.70
C PHE A 267 -16.41 7.39 11.22
N GLY A 268 -16.44 8.36 10.31
CA GLY A 268 -16.23 8.13 8.87
C GLY A 268 -14.88 7.49 8.57
N ALA A 269 -13.80 7.96 9.20
CA ALA A 269 -12.47 7.37 9.06
C ALA A 269 -12.40 5.94 9.62
N ILE A 270 -13.02 5.69 10.77
CA ILE A 270 -13.12 4.36 11.38
C ILE A 270 -13.86 3.40 10.44
N PHE A 271 -15.05 3.78 9.96
CA PHE A 271 -15.82 2.97 9.02
C PHE A 271 -15.07 2.74 7.70
N ALA A 272 -14.35 3.75 7.19
CA ALA A 272 -13.55 3.61 5.99
C ALA A 272 -12.40 2.62 6.17
N TYR A 273 -11.73 2.62 7.32
CA TYR A 273 -10.67 1.66 7.65
C TYR A 273 -11.23 0.24 7.70
N PHE A 274 -12.19 -0.03 8.58
CA PHE A 274 -12.76 -1.38 8.72
C PHE A 274 -13.44 -1.87 7.45
N GLY A 275 -14.12 -0.99 6.71
CA GLY A 275 -14.69 -1.32 5.41
C GLY A 275 -13.62 -1.69 4.38
N THR A 276 -12.47 -1.02 4.38
CA THR A 276 -11.35 -1.35 3.49
C THR A 276 -10.72 -2.69 3.87
N VAL A 277 -10.52 -2.95 5.17
CA VAL A 277 -9.98 -4.23 5.67
C VAL A 277 -10.91 -5.39 5.31
N TYR A 278 -12.22 -5.24 5.53
CA TYR A 278 -13.21 -6.25 5.17
C TYR A 278 -13.28 -6.52 3.66
N LEU A 279 -13.21 -5.47 2.85
CA LEU A 279 -13.16 -5.64 1.41
C LEU A 279 -11.87 -6.33 0.98
N ALA A 280 -10.72 -5.92 1.52
CA ALA A 280 -9.43 -6.54 1.22
C ALA A 280 -9.42 -8.04 1.56
N SER A 281 -9.98 -8.45 2.71
CA SER A 281 -10.05 -9.87 3.08
C SER A 281 -10.96 -10.68 2.15
N THR A 282 -12.05 -10.09 1.66
CA THR A 282 -12.98 -10.77 0.74
C THR A 282 -12.38 -10.94 -0.66
N PHE A 283 -11.56 -9.99 -1.10
CA PHE A 283 -10.86 -10.03 -2.39
C PHE A 283 -9.53 -10.79 -2.32
N SER A 284 -9.07 -11.13 -1.12
CA SER A 284 -7.82 -11.86 -0.91
C SER A 284 -7.92 -13.27 -1.51
N SER A 285 -6.96 -13.58 -2.37
CA SER A 285 -6.84 -14.89 -3.01
C SER A 285 -5.36 -15.27 -3.10
N TRP A 286 -5.10 -16.52 -3.47
CA TRP A 286 -3.73 -16.96 -3.69
C TRP A 286 -2.97 -16.06 -4.68
N THR A 287 -3.63 -15.58 -5.73
CA THR A 287 -3.03 -14.70 -6.73
C THR A 287 -2.97 -13.23 -6.29
N PHE A 288 -3.81 -12.82 -5.34
CA PHE A 288 -3.97 -11.41 -4.99
C PHE A 288 -4.11 -11.25 -3.48
N TYR A 289 -3.02 -10.92 -2.78
CA TYR A 289 -3.05 -10.49 -1.38
C TYR A 289 -3.00 -8.97 -1.32
N ILE A 290 -3.79 -8.38 -0.45
CA ILE A 290 -3.66 -6.95 -0.17
C ILE A 290 -3.49 -6.78 1.33
N VAL A 291 -2.35 -6.24 1.73
CA VAL A 291 -2.16 -5.74 3.10
C VAL A 291 -2.71 -4.32 3.15
N VAL A 292 -3.64 -4.08 4.07
CA VAL A 292 -4.15 -2.74 4.34
C VAL A 292 -3.34 -2.16 5.49
N VAL A 293 -2.38 -1.30 5.17
CA VAL A 293 -1.62 -0.59 6.19
C VAL A 293 -2.40 0.65 6.63
N PRO A 294 -2.69 0.82 7.94
CA PRO A 294 -3.33 2.03 8.43
C PRO A 294 -2.38 3.23 8.24
N SER A 295 -2.71 4.12 7.31
CA SER A 295 -1.98 5.37 7.11
C SER A 295 -2.60 6.51 7.95
N PRO A 296 -1.87 7.06 8.95
CA PRO A 296 -2.35 8.20 9.75
C PRO A 296 -2.69 9.41 8.89
N ASN A 297 -1.92 9.64 7.82
CA ASN A 297 -2.10 10.77 6.92
C ASN A 297 -3.44 10.68 6.17
N VAL A 298 -3.81 9.49 5.69
CA VAL A 298 -5.10 9.27 5.01
C VAL A 298 -6.26 9.44 6.00
N MET A 299 -6.14 8.93 7.22
CA MET A 299 -7.16 9.10 8.26
C MET A 299 -7.36 10.58 8.62
N LEU A 300 -6.28 11.32 8.84
CA LEU A 300 -6.32 12.76 9.10
C LEU A 300 -6.93 13.53 7.93
N PHE A 301 -6.55 13.18 6.69
CA PHE A 301 -7.10 13.80 5.49
C PHE A 301 -8.63 13.63 5.40
N LEU A 302 -9.15 12.42 5.69
CA LEU A 302 -10.59 12.17 5.70
C LEU A 302 -11.31 12.99 6.77
N ILE A 303 -10.78 13.01 8.00
CA ILE A 303 -11.36 13.77 9.12
C ILE A 303 -11.38 15.27 8.79
N LEU A 304 -10.24 15.80 8.32
CA LEU A 304 -10.11 17.21 7.97
C LEU A 304 -11.00 17.60 6.81
N THR A 305 -11.16 16.75 5.80
CA THR A 305 -12.05 17.03 4.66
C THR A 305 -13.50 17.20 5.14
N VAL A 306 -14.00 16.28 5.95
CA VAL A 306 -15.37 16.38 6.51
C VAL A 306 -15.52 17.60 7.41
N LEU A 307 -14.53 17.87 8.26
CA LEU A 307 -14.51 19.04 9.12
C LEU A 307 -14.55 20.34 8.32
N ILE A 308 -13.72 20.46 7.27
CA ILE A 308 -13.68 21.63 6.39
C ILE A 308 -15.03 21.82 5.70
N ILE A 309 -15.64 20.76 5.17
CA ILE A 309 -16.96 20.84 4.52
C ILE A 309 -18.01 21.34 5.52
N SER A 310 -18.03 20.78 6.73
CA SER A 310 -18.98 21.16 7.77
C SER A 310 -18.81 22.62 8.23
N LEU A 311 -17.57 23.10 8.32
CA LEU A 311 -17.31 24.50 8.65
C LEU A 311 -17.65 25.44 7.48
N ALA A 312 -17.38 25.03 6.24
CA ALA A 312 -17.60 25.82 5.03
C ALA A 312 -19.07 26.13 4.74
N ILE A 313 -20.01 25.31 5.23
CA ILE A 313 -21.46 25.58 5.12
C ILE A 313 -21.97 26.59 6.17
N THR A 314 -21.22 26.83 7.25
CA THR A 314 -21.63 27.71 8.36
C THR A 314 -21.93 29.16 7.94
N PRO A 315 -21.14 29.81 7.05
CA PRO A 315 -21.43 31.16 6.57
C PRO A 315 -22.82 31.30 5.94
N TYR A 316 -23.32 30.27 5.26
CA TYR A 316 -24.67 30.27 4.71
C TYR A 316 -25.72 30.32 5.83
N GLY A 317 -25.54 29.53 6.89
CA GLY A 317 -26.41 29.56 8.07
C GLY A 317 -26.43 30.94 8.74
N ILE A 318 -25.26 31.56 8.90
CA ILE A 318 -25.13 32.92 9.46
C ILE A 318 -25.85 33.95 8.57
N TRP A 319 -25.68 33.86 7.25
CA TRP A 319 -26.35 34.74 6.30
C TRP A 319 -27.87 34.60 6.37
N ARG A 320 -28.40 33.37 6.41
CA ARG A 320 -29.82 33.09 6.58
C ARG A 320 -30.36 33.69 7.87
N LEU A 321 -29.63 33.51 8.99
CA LEU A 321 -30.02 34.10 10.27
C LEU A 321 -30.08 35.62 10.24
N ARG A 322 -29.14 36.29 9.56
CA ARG A 322 -29.12 37.74 9.44
C ARG A 322 -30.36 38.27 8.73
N ASN A 323 -30.80 37.58 7.68
CA ASN A 323 -31.89 38.01 6.82
C ASN A 323 -33.28 37.54 7.29
N MET A 324 -33.36 36.91 8.47
CA MET A 324 -34.63 36.44 9.03
C MET A 324 -35.55 37.61 9.41
N ASN A 325 -36.79 37.60 8.90
CA ASN A 325 -37.80 38.60 9.27
C ASN A 325 -38.42 38.28 10.63
N LEU A 326 -37.96 39.00 11.65
CA LEU A 326 -38.40 38.81 13.04
C LEU A 326 -39.88 39.16 13.24
N ALA A 327 -40.41 40.14 12.51
CA ALA A 327 -41.79 40.60 12.69
C ALA A 327 -42.82 39.55 12.25
N ASP A 328 -42.52 38.80 11.19
CA ASP A 328 -43.41 37.74 10.71
C ASP A 328 -43.34 36.51 11.62
N LYS A 329 -42.15 36.17 12.12
CA LYS A 329 -41.96 35.02 13.03
C LYS A 329 -42.54 35.25 14.43
N VAL A 330 -42.63 36.49 14.89
CA VAL A 330 -43.27 36.83 16.18
C VAL A 330 -44.81 36.81 16.09
N LYS A 331 -45.39 37.09 14.92
CA LYS A 331 -46.86 37.02 14.74
C LYS A 331 -47.41 35.60 14.93
N ASP A 332 -46.66 34.57 14.58
CA ASP A 332 -47.02 33.17 14.84
C ASP A 332 -47.15 32.83 16.34
N PHE A 333 -46.63 33.66 17.27
CA PHE A 333 -46.83 33.47 18.72
C PHE A 333 -48.19 33.97 19.22
N SER A 334 -48.94 34.70 18.39
CA SER A 334 -50.18 35.39 18.80
C SER A 334 -51.47 34.59 18.56
N HIS A 335 -51.35 33.29 18.24
CA HIS A 335 -52.48 32.38 18.04
C HIS A 335 -52.63 31.32 19.12
#